data_AF-A0A4W2I5E1-F1
#
_entry.id   AF-A0A4W2I5E1-F1
#
_cell.length_a   1.000
_cell.length_b   1.000
_cell.length_c   1.000
_cell.angle_alpha   90.00
_cell.angle_beta   90.00
_cell.angle_gamma   90.00
#
_symmetry.space_group_name_H-M   'P 1'
#
loop_
_entity.id
_entity.type
_entity.pdbx_description
1 polymer ?
#
loop_
_entity_poly.entity_id
_entity_poly.type
_entity_poly.pdbx_seq_one_letter_code
_entity_poly.pdbx_strand_id
1 'polypeptide(L)'
;MRENVPGEKKPQNGIPLPPQIFNEEQYCGDFDSFFSAKEENIIYSFLGLAPPPGSKEEEEETAAEETKEVTTEGAEGEAEGEEAEEEEEEPGEEEES
;
A
#
# COMPACT_ATOMS: atom_id res chain seq x y z
N MET A 1 4.66 -10.21 9.81
CA MET A 1 3.82 -9.01 9.54
C MET A 1 4.64 -7.81 9.08
N ARG A 2 5.65 -7.32 9.80
CA ARG A 2 6.45 -6.15 9.32
C ARG A 2 7.18 -6.45 8.01
N GLU A 3 7.62 -7.69 7.85
CA GLU A 3 8.22 -8.22 6.63
C GLU A 3 7.25 -8.27 5.44
N ASN A 4 5.93 -8.27 5.70
CA ASN A 4 4.87 -8.28 4.67
C ASN A 4 4.50 -6.88 4.16
N VAL A 5 5.08 -5.81 4.72
CA VAL A 5 4.89 -4.45 4.20
C VAL A 5 5.61 -4.33 2.84
N PRO A 6 4.93 -3.85 1.77
CA PRO A 6 5.54 -3.60 0.46
C PRO A 6 6.77 -2.68 0.55
N GLY A 7 7.75 -2.88 -0.34
CA GLY A 7 8.99 -2.10 -0.33
C GLY A 7 8.75 -0.61 -0.55
N GLU A 8 7.81 -0.27 -1.43
CA GLU A 8 7.39 1.09 -1.75
C GLU A 8 6.71 1.79 -0.57
N LYS A 9 6.19 1.02 0.39
CA LYS A 9 5.56 1.52 1.63
C LYS A 9 6.55 1.60 2.79
N LYS A 10 7.80 1.16 2.61
CA LYS A 10 8.87 1.31 3.61
C LYS A 10 9.53 2.68 3.46
N PRO A 11 9.81 3.38 4.56
CA PRO A 11 10.58 4.61 4.51
C PRO A 11 12.02 4.32 4.05
N GLN A 12 12.67 5.30 3.42
CA GLN A 12 14.07 5.20 2.96
C GLN A 12 15.02 4.81 4.10
N ASN A 13 14.75 5.28 5.32
CA ASN A 13 15.45 4.91 6.53
C ASN A 13 14.46 4.55 7.63
N GLY A 14 14.68 3.43 8.30
CA GLY A 14 13.91 2.99 9.47
C GLY A 14 12.76 2.03 9.16
N ILE A 15 11.82 1.91 10.10
CA ILE A 15 10.67 1.01 9.99
C ILE A 15 9.39 1.80 9.69
N PRO A 16 8.40 1.22 8.98
CA PRO A 16 7.09 1.84 8.79
C PRO A 16 6.49 2.23 10.14
N LEU A 17 6.02 3.48 10.24
CA LEU A 17 5.43 3.99 11.48
C LEU A 17 4.05 3.35 11.71
N PRO A 18 3.69 2.99 12.96
CA PRO A 18 2.34 2.56 13.27
C PRO A 18 1.32 3.71 13.11
N PRO A 19 0.04 3.41 12.82
CA PRO A 19 -0.50 2.07 12.57
C PRO A 19 -0.12 1.52 11.19
N GLN A 20 0.05 0.20 11.12
CA GLN A 20 0.20 -0.58 9.89
C GLN A 20 -0.85 -1.69 9.96
N ILE A 21 -1.78 -1.70 8.99
CA ILE A 21 -2.98 -2.53 9.06
C ILE A 21 -2.76 -3.79 8.24
N PHE A 22 -3.06 -4.92 8.88
CA PHE A 22 -2.94 -6.24 8.28
C PHE A 22 -4.24 -7.00 8.49
N ASN A 23 -4.63 -7.74 7.45
CA ASN A 23 -5.56 -8.84 7.59
C ASN A 23 -4.72 -10.13 7.61
N GLU A 24 -4.47 -10.63 8.82
CA GLU A 24 -3.52 -11.73 9.07
C GLU A 24 -2.11 -11.38 8.55
N GLU A 25 -1.65 -12.05 7.49
CA GLU A 25 -0.34 -11.83 6.86
C GLU A 25 -0.40 -10.85 5.68
N GLN A 26 -1.61 -10.48 5.22
CA GLN A 26 -1.83 -9.55 4.12
C GLN A 26 -1.73 -8.11 4.60
N TYR A 27 -0.86 -7.31 4.00
CA TYR A 27 -0.79 -5.88 4.26
C TYR A 27 -1.94 -5.14 3.56
N CYS A 28 -2.79 -4.48 4.34
CA CYS A 28 -3.91 -3.69 3.83
C CYS A 28 -3.49 -2.25 3.54
N GLY A 29 -2.68 -1.65 4.42
CA GLY A 29 -2.24 -0.27 4.25
C GLY A 29 -1.72 0.38 5.53
N ASP A 30 -1.31 1.63 5.38
CA ASP A 30 -0.86 2.52 6.44
C ASP A 30 -2.03 3.37 6.97
N PHE A 31 -1.72 4.33 7.84
CA PHE A 31 -2.70 5.27 8.38
C PHE A 31 -3.43 6.06 7.29
N ASP A 32 -2.70 6.61 6.32
CA ASP A 32 -3.28 7.48 5.28
C ASP A 32 -4.23 6.68 4.39
N SER A 33 -3.82 5.46 4.01
CA SER A 33 -4.65 4.57 3.18
C SER A 33 -5.96 4.20 3.88
N PHE A 34 -5.90 3.91 5.19
CA PHE A 34 -7.10 3.66 5.99
C PHE A 34 -7.99 4.88 6.14
N PHE A 35 -7.39 6.06 6.28
CA PHE A 35 -8.13 7.32 6.35
C PHE A 35 -8.91 7.57 5.06
N SER A 36 -8.28 7.43 3.89
CA SER A 36 -8.95 7.51 2.60
C SER A 36 -10.07 6.47 2.46
N ALA A 37 -9.80 5.22 2.82
CA ALA A 37 -10.82 4.16 2.78
C ALA A 37 -12.05 4.48 3.64
N LYS A 38 -11.85 5.13 4.79
CA LYS A 38 -12.93 5.59 5.65
C LYS A 38 -13.76 6.69 4.99
N GLU A 39 -13.12 7.69 4.41
CA GLU A 39 -13.81 8.81 3.74
C GLU A 39 -14.61 8.33 2.53
N GLU A 40 -14.07 7.35 1.80
CA GLU A 40 -14.70 6.71 0.65
C GLU A 40 -15.71 5.62 1.03
N ASN A 41 -15.90 5.30 2.31
CA ASN A 41 -16.76 4.22 2.80
C ASN A 41 -16.40 2.82 2.24
N ILE A 42 -15.12 2.57 1.96
CA ILE A 42 -14.58 1.31 1.43
C ILE A 42 -13.73 0.55 2.47
N ILE A 43 -14.09 0.63 3.75
CA ILE A 43 -13.32 0.05 4.85
C ILE A 43 -13.24 -1.47 4.74
N TYR A 44 -14.34 -2.14 4.36
CA TYR A 44 -14.36 -3.60 4.29
C TYR A 44 -13.47 -4.08 3.15
N SER A 45 -13.59 -3.45 1.98
CA SER A 45 -12.75 -3.69 0.82
C SER A 45 -11.27 -3.44 1.12
N PHE A 46 -10.95 -2.34 1.82
CA PHE A 46 -9.59 -2.04 2.28
C PHE A 46 -9.01 -3.13 3.19
N LEU A 47 -9.83 -3.70 4.06
CA LEU A 47 -9.43 -4.82 4.93
C LEU A 47 -9.41 -6.18 4.19
N GLY A 48 -9.77 -6.23 2.90
CA GLY A 48 -9.91 -7.46 2.14
C GLY A 48 -11.07 -8.34 2.62
N LEU A 49 -12.13 -7.73 3.15
CA LEU A 49 -13.34 -8.39 3.63
C LEU A 49 -14.51 -8.03 2.72
N ALA A 50 -15.46 -8.95 2.56
CA ALA A 50 -16.74 -8.62 1.95
C ALA A 50 -17.52 -7.65 2.88
N PRO A 51 -18.14 -6.60 2.33
CA PRO A 51 -18.98 -5.71 3.13
C PRO A 51 -20.17 -6.50 3.72
N PRO A 52 -20.58 -6.22 4.97
CA PRO A 52 -21.66 -6.94 5.60
C PRO A 52 -23.03 -6.57 5.00
N PRO A 53 -24.02 -7.46 5.05
CA PRO A 53 -25.37 -7.19 4.54
C PRO A 53 -26.03 -5.98 5.18
N GLY A 54 -26.63 -5.11 4.37
CA GLY A 54 -27.27 -3.85 4.76
C GLY A 54 -26.27 -2.74 5.10
N SER A 55 -24.99 -2.92 4.82
CA SER A 55 -24.01 -1.84 4.97
C SER A 55 -24.05 -0.87 3.79
N LYS A 56 -23.63 0.37 4.06
CA LYS A 56 -23.51 1.40 3.02
C LYS A 56 -22.56 0.98 1.88
N GLU A 57 -21.53 0.19 2.21
CA GLU A 57 -20.52 -0.27 1.26
C GLU A 57 -21.06 -1.36 0.31
N GLU A 58 -21.91 -2.27 0.79
CA GLU A 58 -22.57 -3.29 -0.06
C GLU A 58 -23.51 -2.64 -1.10
N GLU A 59 -24.24 -1.59 -0.70
CA GLU A 59 -25.13 -0.84 -1.62
C GLU A 59 -24.33 -0.18 -2.76
N GLU A 60 -23.10 0.26 -2.47
CA GLU A 60 -22.24 0.93 -3.45
C GLU A 60 -21.51 -0.07 -4.38
N GLU A 61 -21.11 -1.23 -3.87
CA GLU A 61 -20.53 -2.33 -4.66
C GLU A 61 -21.52 -2.87 -5.70
N THR A 62 -22.75 -3.15 -5.28
CA THR A 62 -23.82 -3.65 -6.16
C THR A 62 -24.24 -2.65 -7.23
N ALA A 63 -24.09 -1.34 -6.97
CA ALA A 63 -24.33 -0.29 -7.96
C ALA A 63 -23.18 -0.15 -8.97
N ALA A 64 -21.94 -0.48 -8.59
CA ALA A 64 -20.77 -0.38 -9.46
C ALA A 64 -20.60 -1.57 -10.42
N GLU A 65 -21.11 -2.77 -10.06
CA GLU A 65 -20.96 -3.99 -10.87
C GLU A 65 -21.68 -3.91 -12.23
N GLU A 66 -22.71 -3.08 -12.39
CA GLU A 66 -23.46 -2.94 -13.66
C GLU A 66 -22.65 -2.27 -14.80
N THR A 67 -21.40 -1.85 -14.56
CA THR A 67 -20.61 -1.06 -15.54
C THR A 67 -19.27 -1.67 -15.98
N LYS A 68 -18.89 -2.87 -15.51
CA LYS A 68 -17.51 -3.36 -15.67
C LYS A 68 -17.38 -4.65 -16.47
N GLU A 69 -17.92 -4.68 -17.69
CA GLU A 69 -17.63 -5.71 -18.68
C GLU A 69 -16.96 -5.16 -19.95
N VAL A 70 -15.69 -4.69 -19.85
CA VAL A 70 -14.73 -4.64 -20.99
C VAL A 70 -13.28 -4.79 -20.47
N THR A 71 -12.76 -6.02 -20.65
CA THR A 71 -11.40 -6.48 -21.00
C THR A 71 -10.16 -5.89 -20.31
N THR A 72 -9.51 -6.77 -19.53
CA THR A 72 -8.07 -6.85 -19.31
C THR A 72 -7.34 -7.37 -20.54
N GLU A 73 -6.20 -6.77 -20.90
CA GLU A 73 -4.90 -7.38 -21.28
C GLU A 73 -4.02 -6.39 -22.06
N GLY A 74 -2.73 -6.34 -21.75
CA GLY A 74 -1.75 -5.61 -22.55
C GLY A 74 -0.55 -5.12 -21.73
N ALA A 75 0.38 -6.04 -21.46
CA ALA A 75 1.70 -5.76 -20.89
C ALA A 75 2.73 -5.57 -22.01
N GLU A 76 3.42 -4.42 -22.08
CA GLU A 76 4.77 -4.14 -22.67
C GLU A 76 5.20 -2.80 -22.02
N GLY A 77 6.39 -2.53 -21.48
CA GLY A 77 7.75 -2.88 -21.90
C GLY A 77 8.47 -1.59 -22.36
N GLU A 78 9.75 -1.42 -21.99
CA GLU A 78 10.76 -0.42 -22.45
C GLU A 78 10.82 0.91 -21.65
N ALA A 79 11.85 1.26 -20.86
CA ALA A 79 13.33 1.29 -20.95
C ALA A 79 13.89 2.61 -21.53
N GLU A 80 14.59 3.38 -20.67
CA GLU A 80 15.73 4.32 -20.87
C GLU A 80 15.89 5.08 -19.52
N GLY A 81 17.03 5.23 -18.83
CA GLY A 81 18.44 5.07 -19.16
C GLY A 81 19.15 6.43 -19.13
N GLU A 82 19.67 6.90 -17.98
CA GLU A 82 20.86 7.77 -17.85
C GLU A 82 21.25 7.93 -16.36
N GLU A 83 22.32 7.27 -15.90
CA GLU A 83 23.65 7.81 -15.49
C GLU A 83 23.61 8.78 -14.29
N ALA A 84 23.94 8.30 -13.08
CA ALA A 84 25.26 8.32 -12.43
C ALA A 84 25.65 9.71 -11.90
N GLU A 85 25.88 9.85 -10.59
CA GLU A 85 27.15 10.28 -9.99
C GLU A 85 27.21 9.77 -8.53
N GLU A 86 28.34 9.16 -8.21
CA GLU A 86 28.75 8.68 -6.89
C GLU A 86 29.18 9.87 -6.03
N GLU A 87 28.93 9.83 -4.71
CA GLU A 87 29.95 10.21 -3.72
C GLU A 87 29.75 9.33 -2.48
N GLU A 88 30.70 8.43 -2.27
CA GLU A 88 31.02 7.84 -0.97
C GLU A 88 31.82 8.86 -0.15
N GLU A 89 31.77 8.76 1.19
CA GLU A 89 32.89 8.91 2.13
C GLU A 89 32.34 8.75 3.57
N GLU A 90 32.34 7.49 4.02
CA GLU A 90 32.89 6.93 5.27
C GLU A 90 32.47 7.38 6.70
N PRO A 91 32.52 6.43 7.67
CA PRO A 91 31.97 6.57 9.02
C PRO A 91 33.00 7.09 10.04
N GLY A 92 32.54 7.87 11.01
CA GLY A 92 33.30 8.21 12.22
C GLY A 92 32.83 7.41 13.42
N GLU A 93 33.53 6.34 13.75
CA GLU A 93 33.51 5.70 15.07
C GLU A 93 34.45 6.45 16.01
N GLU A 94 33.97 6.92 17.17
CA GLU A 94 34.77 7.02 18.40
C GLU A 94 33.83 7.34 19.58
N GLU A 95 33.53 6.37 20.45
CA GLU A 95 34.33 5.84 21.57
C GLU A 95 33.94 6.48 22.91
N GLU A 96 33.82 5.59 23.88
CA GLU A 96 33.46 5.74 25.27
C GLU A 96 34.37 6.74 26.02
N SER A 97 33.80 7.65 26.80
CA SER A 97 34.42 8.30 27.98
C SER A 97 33.38 8.98 28.87
#